data_AF-A0A658NRJ1-F1
#
_entry.id   AF-A0A658NRJ1-F1
#
_cell.length_a   1.000
_cell.length_b   1.000
_cell.length_c   1.000
_cell.angle_alpha   90.00
_cell.angle_beta   90.00
_cell.angle_gamma   90.00
#
_symmetry.space_group_name_H-M   'P 1'
#
loop_
_entity.id
_entity.type
_entity.pdbx_description
1 polymer ?
#
loop_
_entity_poly.entity_id
_entity_poly.type
_entity_poly.pdbx_seq_one_letter_code
_entity_poly.pdbx_strand_id
1 'polypeptide(L)'
;GYDMTAAAAKAVYAEAGIGPDDVDVAEMHDCFTANELISYEGLGFCPEGGAEKFIVDGDNTYGGRVVTNPSGGLLSKGHPLGATGLAQCFEL
;
A
#
# COMPACT_ATOMS: atom_id res chain seq x y z
N GLY A 1 -11.75 -2.68 8.04
CA GLY A 1 -10.61 -2.05 7.34
C GLY A 1 -10.82 -2.16 5.85
N TYR A 2 -10.81 -3.41 5.36
CA TYR A 2 -11.00 -3.79 3.96
C TYR A 2 -12.03 -2.94 3.19
N ASP A 3 -13.31 -2.93 3.61
CA ASP A 3 -14.38 -2.28 2.83
C ASP A 3 -14.13 -0.77 2.61
N MET A 4 -13.58 -0.09 3.62
CA MET A 4 -13.25 1.33 3.53
C MET A 4 -12.05 1.55 2.60
N THR A 5 -11.02 0.71 2.71
CA THR A 5 -9.84 0.75 1.84
C THR A 5 -10.22 0.47 0.39
N ALA A 6 -11.04 -0.56 0.14
CA ALA A 6 -11.52 -0.92 -1.20
C ALA A 6 -12.38 0.17 -1.83
N ALA A 7 -13.29 0.78 -1.05
CA ALA A 7 -14.09 1.90 -1.53
C ALA A 7 -13.23 3.12 -1.89
N ALA A 8 -12.25 3.45 -1.04
CA ALA A 8 -11.33 4.56 -1.28
C ALA A 8 -10.42 4.30 -2.50
N ALA A 9 -9.80 3.12 -2.58
CA ALA A 9 -8.94 2.72 -3.69
C ALA A 9 -9.70 2.80 -5.02
N LYS A 10 -10.92 2.26 -5.08
CA LYS A 10 -11.77 2.33 -6.26
C LYS A 10 -12.08 3.77 -6.69
N ALA A 11 -12.36 4.65 -5.74
CA ALA A 11 -12.63 6.06 -6.04
C ALA A 11 -11.39 6.75 -6.63
N VAL A 12 -10.21 6.54 -6.02
CA VAL A 12 -8.95 7.14 -6.46
C VAL A 12 -8.53 6.60 -7.83
N TYR A 13 -8.64 5.30 -8.07
CA TYR A 13 -8.36 4.71 -9.39
C TYR A 13 -9.27 5.26 -10.48
N ALA A 14 -10.56 5.40 -10.19
CA ALA A 14 -11.51 5.98 -11.13
C ALA A 14 -11.20 7.45 -11.44
N GLU A 15 -10.76 8.23 -10.44
CA GLU A 15 -10.37 9.63 -10.60
C GLU A 15 -9.05 9.79 -11.37
N ALA A 16 -8.06 8.95 -11.08
CA ALA A 16 -6.76 8.94 -11.74
C ALA A 16 -6.80 8.32 -13.16
N GLY A 17 -7.83 7.52 -13.47
CA GLY A 17 -7.94 6.82 -14.75
C GLY A 17 -6.96 5.66 -14.90
N ILE A 18 -6.47 5.10 -13.79
CA ILE A 18 -5.52 3.99 -13.74
C ILE A 18 -6.12 2.81 -12.95
N GLY A 19 -5.51 1.63 -13.06
CA GLY A 19 -5.82 0.46 -12.25
C GLY A 19 -4.72 0.13 -11.23
N PRO A 20 -4.95 -0.88 -10.37
CA PRO A 20 -3.95 -1.33 -9.40
C PRO A 20 -2.67 -1.89 -10.05
N ASP A 21 -2.77 -2.45 -11.26
CA ASP A 21 -1.61 -2.94 -12.03
C ASP A 21 -0.73 -1.81 -12.60
N ASP A 22 -1.21 -0.57 -12.57
CA ASP A 22 -0.44 0.62 -13.00
C ASP A 22 0.33 1.27 -11.83
N VAL A 23 0.26 0.69 -10.63
CA VAL A 23 0.93 1.21 -9.44
C VAL A 23 2.30 0.55 -9.30
N ASP A 24 3.38 1.31 -9.45
CA ASP A 24 4.74 0.78 -9.27
C ASP A 24 5.18 0.78 -7.80
N VAL A 25 4.69 1.74 -7.01
CA VAL A 25 5.11 1.99 -5.63
C VAL A 25 3.90 2.35 -4.76
N ALA A 26 3.83 1.76 -3.57
CA ALA A 26 2.80 2.05 -2.58
C ALA A 26 3.40 2.33 -1.19
N GLU A 27 3.08 3.48 -0.62
CA GLU A 27 3.39 3.84 0.78
C GLU A 27 2.11 3.74 1.61
N MET A 28 2.09 2.83 2.57
CA MET A 28 0.92 2.47 3.36
C MET A 28 1.11 2.75 4.84
N HIS A 29 0.00 2.98 5.53
CA HIS A 29 0.02 3.22 6.98
C HIS A 29 0.08 1.89 7.76
N ASP A 30 1.30 1.40 7.99
CA ASP A 30 1.65 0.07 8.51
C ASP A 30 1.78 0.01 10.06
N CYS A 31 0.82 0.55 10.81
CA CYS A 31 0.89 0.51 12.29
C CYS A 31 0.82 -0.91 12.90
N PHE A 32 0.35 -1.90 12.13
CA PHE A 32 0.34 -3.32 12.51
C PHE A 32 0.49 -4.17 11.24
N THR A 33 1.30 -5.23 11.27
CA THR A 33 1.53 -6.14 10.13
C THR A 33 0.25 -6.79 9.59
N ALA A 34 -0.74 -7.05 10.44
CA ALA A 34 -2.05 -7.56 10.02
C ALA A 34 -2.82 -6.55 9.14
N ASN A 35 -2.54 -5.26 9.27
CA ASN A 35 -3.16 -4.22 8.44
C ASN A 35 -2.60 -4.23 7.00
N GLU A 36 -1.39 -4.76 6.82
CA GLU A 36 -0.72 -4.84 5.51
C GLU A 36 -1.40 -5.88 4.61
N LEU A 37 -1.75 -7.04 5.14
CA LEU A 37 -2.49 -8.09 4.42
C LEU A 37 -3.84 -7.59 3.91
N ILE A 38 -4.61 -6.93 4.79
CA ILE A 38 -5.93 -6.39 4.45
C ILE A 38 -5.80 -5.22 3.46
N SER A 39 -4.69 -4.49 3.51
CA SER A 39 -4.45 -3.35 2.61
C SER A 39 -4.06 -3.81 1.21
N TYR A 40 -3.29 -4.88 1.03
CA TYR A 40 -2.99 -5.40 -0.33
C TYR A 40 -4.25 -5.86 -1.07
N GLU A 41 -5.13 -6.56 -0.38
CA GLU A 41 -6.38 -7.04 -0.94
C GLU A 41 -7.34 -5.87 -1.19
N GLY A 42 -7.44 -4.94 -0.23
CA GLY A 42 -8.28 -3.75 -0.35
C GLY A 42 -7.80 -2.78 -1.44
N LEU A 43 -6.50 -2.69 -1.70
CA LEU A 43 -5.91 -1.90 -2.79
C LEU A 43 -5.99 -2.64 -4.13
N GLY A 44 -6.29 -3.93 -4.13
CA GLY A 44 -6.42 -4.74 -5.35
C GLY A 44 -5.10 -5.22 -5.95
N PHE A 45 -4.01 -5.22 -5.18
CA PHE A 45 -2.73 -5.78 -5.63
C PHE A 45 -2.76 -7.32 -5.68
N CYS A 46 -3.61 -7.93 -4.85
CA CYS A 46 -3.89 -9.35 -4.84
C CYS A 46 -5.39 -9.62 -4.57
N PRO A 47 -5.92 -10.80 -4.95
CA PRO A 47 -7.29 -11.17 -4.62
C PRO A 47 -7.46 -11.39 -3.10
N GLU A 48 -8.71 -11.32 -2.61
CA GLU A 48 -9.05 -11.61 -1.21
C GLU A 48 -8.56 -13.02 -0.81
N GLY A 49 -7.86 -13.12 0.32
CA GLY A 49 -7.17 -14.33 0.78
C GLY A 49 -5.85 -14.64 0.05
N GLY A 50 -5.42 -13.80 -0.89
CA GLY A 50 -4.22 -13.98 -1.71
C GLY A 50 -2.97 -13.29 -1.16
N ALA A 51 -3.09 -12.51 -0.09
CA ALA A 51 -1.98 -11.71 0.43
C ALA A 51 -0.77 -12.53 0.89
N GLU A 52 -0.97 -13.73 1.46
CA GLU A 52 0.13 -14.61 1.85
C GLU A 52 0.99 -14.99 0.64
N LYS A 53 0.36 -15.44 -0.46
CA LYS A 53 1.06 -15.82 -1.68
C LYS A 53 1.78 -14.62 -2.30
N PHE A 54 1.12 -13.46 -2.36
CA PHE A 54 1.70 -12.22 -2.87
C PHE A 54 3.00 -11.83 -2.15
N ILE A 55 3.02 -11.99 -0.82
CA ILE A 55 4.22 -11.74 -0.01
C ILE A 55 5.28 -12.82 -0.24
N VAL A 56 4.90 -14.10 -0.20
CA VAL A 56 5.84 -15.24 -0.33
C VAL A 56 6.53 -15.26 -1.70
N ASP A 57 5.82 -14.88 -2.76
CA ASP A 57 6.36 -14.78 -4.11
C ASP A 57 7.27 -13.54 -4.29
N GLY A 58 7.30 -12.63 -3.31
CA GLY A 58 8.08 -11.39 -3.35
C GLY A 58 7.48 -10.30 -4.24
N ASP A 59 6.19 -10.38 -4.57
CA ASP A 59 5.52 -9.40 -5.43
C ASP A 59 5.38 -8.02 -4.78
N ASN A 60 5.57 -7.91 -3.46
CA ASN A 60 5.45 -6.68 -2.68
C ASN A 60 6.79 -5.94 -2.43
N THR A 61 7.88 -6.35 -3.10
CA THR A 61 9.22 -5.79 -2.89
C THR A 61 9.96 -5.51 -4.21
N TYR A 62 11.20 -5.03 -4.13
CA TYR A 62 12.02 -4.70 -5.30
C TYR A 62 12.15 -5.88 -6.27
N GLY A 63 11.77 -5.65 -7.53
CA GLY A 63 11.73 -6.69 -8.57
C GLY A 63 10.43 -7.49 -8.62
N GLY A 64 9.50 -7.25 -7.69
CA GLY A 64 8.14 -7.75 -7.69
C GLY A 64 7.18 -6.86 -8.50
N ARG A 65 5.89 -6.98 -8.23
CA ARG A 65 4.81 -6.24 -8.91
C ARG A 65 4.65 -4.81 -8.40
N VAL A 66 4.72 -4.62 -7.08
CA VAL A 66 4.56 -3.32 -6.42
C VAL A 66 5.62 -3.22 -5.35
N VAL A 67 6.38 -2.13 -5.32
CA VAL A 67 7.30 -1.87 -4.20
C VAL A 67 6.53 -1.23 -3.06
N THR A 68 6.44 -1.93 -1.93
CA THR A 68 5.65 -1.48 -0.78
C THR A 68 6.55 -0.93 0.33
N ASN A 69 6.19 0.22 0.88
CA ASN A 69 6.91 0.94 1.94
C ASN A 69 8.43 1.09 1.73
N PRO A 70 8.92 1.45 0.51
CA PRO A 70 10.36 1.59 0.25
C PRO A 70 11.07 2.61 1.14
N SER A 71 10.35 3.55 1.76
CA SER A 71 10.89 4.51 2.73
C SER A 71 11.31 3.89 4.07
N GLY A 72 10.99 2.62 4.32
CA GLY A 72 11.21 1.90 5.57
C GLY A 72 9.99 1.81 6.49
N GLY A 73 8.81 2.29 6.05
CA GLY A 73 7.55 2.26 6.80
C GLY A 73 7.57 3.08 8.10
N LEU A 74 6.45 3.15 8.83
CA LEU A 74 6.42 3.81 10.15
C LEU A 74 7.32 3.08 11.17
N LEU A 75 7.62 1.80 10.93
CA LEU A 75 8.44 0.94 11.79
C LEU A 75 9.91 1.33 11.83
N SER A 76 10.47 1.97 10.79
CA SER A 76 11.89 2.35 10.76
C SER A 76 12.18 3.85 10.90
N LYS A 77 11.19 4.75 10.76
CA LYS A 77 11.42 6.23 10.82
C LYS A 77 10.98 6.95 12.11
N GLY A 78 10.15 6.36 12.96
CA GLY A 78 9.70 7.00 14.21
C GLY A 78 8.57 8.03 14.03
N HIS A 79 7.81 8.25 15.09
CA HIS A 79 6.45 8.81 15.06
C HIS A 79 6.35 10.24 15.62
N PRO A 80 6.27 11.27 14.78
CA PRO A 80 5.66 12.55 15.16
C PRO A 80 4.33 12.76 14.40
N LEU A 81 3.22 12.68 15.13
CA LEU A 81 1.81 12.70 14.66
C LEU A 81 1.36 13.86 13.75
N GLY A 82 2.19 14.87 13.47
CA GLY A 82 1.78 16.10 12.79
C GLY A 82 2.28 16.30 11.36
N ALA A 83 3.22 15.48 10.85
CA ALA A 83 3.99 15.83 9.64
C ALA A 83 3.90 14.83 8.47
N THR A 84 3.19 13.70 8.62
CA THR A 84 3.22 12.60 7.64
C THR A 84 2.63 12.98 6.28
N GLY A 85 1.60 13.81 6.24
CA GLY A 85 0.94 14.18 4.98
C GLY A 85 1.76 15.07 4.05
N LEU A 86 2.68 15.89 4.59
CA LEU A 86 3.55 16.75 3.76
C LEU A 86 4.81 16.02 3.29
N ALA A 87 5.29 15.04 4.06
CA ALA A 87 6.45 14.23 3.66
C ALA A 87 6.14 13.32 2.45
N GLN A 88 4.89 12.89 2.30
CA GLN A 88 4.47 12.03 1.18
C GLN A 88 4.37 12.78 -0.16
N CYS A 89 4.17 14.10 -0.16
CA CYS A 89 4.07 14.90 -1.39
C CYS A 89 5.42 15.43 -1.90
N PHE A 90 6.47 15.47 -1.06
CA PHE A 90 7.77 16.05 -1.44
C PHE A 90 8.68 15.08 -2.21
N GLU A 91 8.38 13.78 -2.17
CA GLU A 91 9.22 12.72 -2.74
C GLU A 91 8.70 12.17 -4.09
N LEU A 92 7.76 12.88 -4.74
CA LEU A 92 7.41 12.63 -6.15
C LEU A 92 8.48 13.16 -7.10
#